data_AF-A0A2J6TDE1-F1
#
_entry.id   AF-A0A2J6TDE1-F1
#
_cell.length_a   1.000
_cell.length_b   1.000
_cell.length_c   1.000
_cell.angle_alpha   90.00
_cell.angle_beta   90.00
_cell.angle_gamma   90.00
#
_symmetry.space_group_name_H-M   'P 1'
#
loop_
_entity.id
_entity.type
_entity.pdbx_description
1 polymer ?
#
loop_
_entity_poly.entity_id
_entity_poly.type
_entity_poly.pdbx_seq_one_letter_code
_entity_poly.pdbx_strand_id
1 'polypeptide(L)' 'MDKKICVKFTGGREVTGTLKGYDALMNLVLDDVDEVVRDDEGNTSARPLGLVVARGTLLVLVSPVDGSEEIANPFVQAEE' A
#
# COMPACT_ATOMS: atom_id res chain seq x y z
N MET A 1 -13.96 -7.81 -0.85
CA MET A 1 -13.05 -8.92 -1.23
C MET A 1 -12.75 -8.80 -2.71
N ASP A 2 -11.61 -9.32 -3.14
CA ASP A 2 -11.12 -9.26 -4.53
C ASP A 2 -10.97 -7.84 -5.09
N LYS A 3 -10.59 -6.90 -4.22
CA LYS A 3 -10.21 -5.53 -4.61
C LYS A 3 -8.75 -5.29 -4.25
N LYS A 4 -8.08 -4.49 -5.08
CA LYS A 4 -6.70 -4.05 -4.81
C LYS A 4 -6.71 -3.00 -3.69
N ILE A 5 -5.89 -3.21 -2.68
CA ILE A 5 -5.74 -2.32 -1.54
C ILE A 5 -4.27 -1.93 -1.37
N CYS A 6 -4.03 -0.72 -0.89
CA CYS A 6 -2.75 -0.29 -0.38
C CYS A 6 -2.71 -0.52 1.14
N VAL A 7 -1.59 -1.05 1.62
CA VAL A 7 -1.34 -1.34 3.02
C VAL A 7 0.00 -0.74 3.44
N LYS A 8 -0.02 0.10 4.48
CA LYS A 8 1.19 0.66 5.11
C LYS A 8 1.45 0.01 6.45
N PHE A 9 2.71 -0.34 6.68
CA PHE A 9 3.18 -0.96 7.90
C PHE A 9 3.93 0.04 8.77
N THR A 10 4.01 -0.27 10.06
CA THR A 10 4.98 0.37 10.96
C THR A 10 6.38 0.23 10.38
N GLY A 11 7.16 1.32 10.34
CA GLY A 11 8.50 1.33 9.74
C GLY A 11 8.52 1.73 8.26
N GLY A 12 7.39 2.14 7.68
CA GLY A 12 7.35 2.80 6.37
C GLY A 12 7.26 1.86 5.16
N ARG A 13 7.25 0.53 5.38
CA ARG A 13 6.97 -0.44 4.31
C ARG A 13 5.56 -0.23 3.78
N GLU A 14 5.43 -0.22 2.46
CA GLU A 14 4.17 -0.03 1.75
C GLU A 14 4.02 -1.13 0.70
N VAL A 15 2.84 -1.76 0.64
CA VAL A 15 2.54 -2.80 -0.33
C VAL A 15 1.17 -2.55 -0.95
N THR A 16 1.01 -2.99 -2.18
CA THR A 16 -0.29 -3.00 -2.87
C THR A 16 -0.60 -4.41 -3.31
N GLY A 17 -1.80 -4.91 -3.03
CA GLY A 17 -2.19 -6.28 -3.39
C GLY A 17 -3.69 -6.50 -3.36
N THR A 18 -4.15 -7.64 -3.89
CA THR A 18 -5.57 -8.01 -3.94
C THR A 18 -5.99 -8.70 -2.64
N LEU A 19 -6.97 -8.13 -1.92
CA LEU A 19 -7.46 -8.70 -0.67
C LEU A 19 -8.27 -9.97 -0.89
N LYS A 20 -7.71 -11.12 -0.52
CA LYS A 20 -8.36 -12.45 -0.60
C LYS A 20 -9.05 -12.86 0.69
N GLY A 21 -8.53 -12.46 1.84
CA GLY A 21 -9.11 -12.83 3.14
C GLY A 21 -8.54 -12.03 4.29
N TYR A 22 -9.22 -12.09 5.44
CA TYR A 22 -8.77 -11.47 6.68
C TYR A 22 -9.35 -12.20 7.90
N ASP A 23 -8.77 -11.96 9.08
CA ASP A 23 -9.29 -12.44 10.35
C ASP A 23 -9.62 -11.29 11.32
N ALA A 24 -10.15 -11.61 12.51
CA ALA A 24 -10.53 -10.64 13.53
C ALA A 24 -9.34 -9.90 14.15
N LEU A 25 -8.10 -10.39 13.97
CA LEU A 25 -6.88 -9.72 14.40
C LEU A 25 -6.29 -8.85 13.28
N MET A 26 -7.02 -8.68 12.18
CA MET A 26 -6.62 -7.93 10.99
C MET A 26 -5.38 -8.50 10.30
N ASN A 27 -5.08 -9.80 10.45
CA ASN A 27 -4.14 -10.44 9.53
C ASN A 27 -4.80 -10.50 8.15
N LEU A 28 -4.07 -10.17 7.09
CA LEU A 28 -4.60 -10.12 5.72
C LEU A 28 -3.93 -11.16 4.85
N VAL A 29 -4.70 -11.81 3.99
CA VAL A 29 -4.19 -12.61 2.87
C VAL A 29 -4.31 -11.76 1.62
N LEU A 30 -3.17 -11.43 1.03
CA LEU A 30 -3.05 -10.59 -0.16
C LEU A 30 -2.42 -11.39 -1.29
N ASP A 31 -2.99 -11.29 -2.47
CA ASP A 31 -2.48 -11.91 -3.70
C ASP A 31 -1.95 -10.84 -4.66
N ASP A 32 -1.11 -11.23 -5.63
CA ASP A 32 -0.46 -10.31 -6.58
C ASP A 32 0.16 -9.08 -5.89
N VAL A 33 0.90 -9.30 -4.80
CA VAL A 33 1.47 -8.21 -3.99
C VAL A 33 2.70 -7.61 -4.64
N ASP A 34 2.71 -6.29 -4.76
CA ASP A 34 3.87 -5.46 -5.09
C ASP A 34 4.26 -4.60 -3.88
N GLU A 35 5.51 -4.71 -3.44
CA GLU A 35 6.10 -3.82 -2.43
C GLU A 35 6.71 -2.59 -3.08
N VAL A 36 6.45 -1.43 -2.50
CA VAL A 36 7.10 -0.17 -2.84
C VAL A 36 8.44 -0.08 -2.11
N VAL A 37 9.54 -0.12 -2.86
CA VAL A 37 10.91 -0.01 -2.35
C VAL A 37 11.46 1.36 -2.69
N ARG A 38 11.95 2.08 -1.68
CA ARG A 38 12.63 3.37 -1.84
C ARG A 38 14.12 3.20 -1.58
N ASP A 39 14.95 3.73 -2.46
CA ASP A 39 16.40 3.79 -2.25
C ASP A 39 16.82 5.06 -1.50
N ASP A 40 18.12 5.18 -1.20
CA ASP A 40 18.69 6.32 -0.49
C ASP A 40 18.62 7.64 -1.31
N GLU A 41 18.43 7.53 -2.62
CA GLU A 41 18.29 8.65 -3.56
C GLU A 41 16.83 9.12 -3.70
N GLY A 42 15.88 8.38 -3.08
CA GLY A 42 14.45 8.67 -3.12
C GLY A 42 13.72 8.08 -4.34
N ASN A 43 14.39 7.29 -5.17
CA ASN A 43 13.75 6.62 -6.28
C ASN A 43 12.85 5.50 -5.76
N THR A 44 11.70 5.34 -6.41
CA THR A 44 10.71 4.32 -6.04
C THR A 44 10.70 3.21 -7.08
N SER A 45 10.75 1.95 -6.62
CA SER A 45 10.63 0.76 -7.45
C SER A 45 9.61 -0.22 -6.87
N ALA A 46 9.07 -1.10 -7.72
CA ALA A 46 8.14 -2.15 -7.31
C ALA A 46 8.87 -3.50 -7.22
N ARG A 47 8.69 -4.22 -6.12
CA ARG A 47 9.18 -5.58 -5.92
C ARG A 47 8.01 -6.56 -5.81
N PRO A 48 7.82 -7.49 -6.75
CA PRO A 48 6.75 -8.48 -6.66
C PRO A 48 7.03 -9.49 -5.55
N LEU A 49 6.01 -9.79 -4.75
CA LEU A 49 6.05 -10.76 -3.65
C LEU A 49 5.05 -11.92 -3.83
N GLY A 50 4.10 -11.80 -4.76
CA GLY A 50 3.08 -12.82 -5.01
C GLY A 50 2.08 -12.92 -3.87
N LEU A 51 1.85 -14.12 -3.33
CA LEU A 51 0.93 -14.37 -2.22
C LEU A 51 1.59 -14.08 -0.87
N VAL A 52 1.02 -13.16 -0.10
CA VAL A 52 1.56 -12.68 1.18
C VAL A 52 0.50 -12.76 2.29
N VAL A 53 0.96 -13.13 3.49
CA VAL A 53 0.20 -12.94 4.73
C VAL A 53 0.75 -11.73 5.49
N ALA A 54 -0.04 -10.65 5.55
CA ALA A 54 0.30 -9.45 6.30
C ALA A 54 -0.14 -9.57 7.77
N ARG A 55 0.76 -9.28 8.70
CA ARG A 55 0.46 -9.36 10.14
C ARG A 55 -0.29 -8.12 10.62
N GLY A 56 -1.47 -8.33 11.21
CA GLY A 56 -2.37 -7.25 11.66
C GLY A 56 -1.74 -6.29 12.67
N THR A 57 -0.86 -6.80 13.53
CA THR A 57 -0.17 -6.00 14.56
C THR A 57 0.77 -4.92 14.02
N LEU A 58 1.19 -5.02 12.76
CA LEU A 58 2.10 -4.07 12.12
C LEU A 58 1.37 -3.12 11.16
N LEU A 59 0.06 -3.30 10.95
CA LEU A 59 -0.71 -2.46 10.04
C LEU A 59 -0.93 -1.07 10.64
N VAL A 60 -0.70 -0.05 9.82
CA VAL A 60 -0.96 1.35 10.18
C VAL A 60 -2.11 1.92 9.34
N LEU A 61 -2.17 1.59 8.06
CA LEU A 61 -3.21 2.06 7.15
C LEU A 61 -3.58 0.98 6.14
N VAL A 62 -4.88 0.92 5.83
CA VAL A 62 -5.45 0.14 4.74
C VAL A 62 -6.38 1.05 3.94
N SER A 63 -6.17 1.18 2.64
CA SER A 63 -7.02 1.97 1.75
C SER A 63 -7.30 1.25 0.42
N PRO A 64 -8.47 1.47 -0.20
CA PRO A 64 -8.70 1.00 -1.56
C PRO A 64 -7.81 1.76 -2.54
N VAL A 65 -7.28 1.06 -3.55
CA VAL A 65 -6.59 1.71 -4.68
C VAL A 65 -7.59 2.42 -5.58
N ASP A 66 -8.76 1.81 -5.77
CA ASP A 66 -9.87 2.38 -6.52
C ASP A 66 -10.35 3.69 -5.87
N GLY A 67 -10.33 4.78 -6.64
CA GLY A 67 -10.63 6.14 -6.16
C GLY A 67 -9.46 6.86 -5.47
N SER A 68 -8.26 6.28 -5.45
CA SER A 68 -7.04 6.95 -4.98
C SER A 68 -6.17 7.36 -6.17
N GLU A 69 -5.70 8.60 -6.17
CA GLU A 69 -4.74 9.10 -7.16
C GLU A 69 -3.68 9.98 -6.48
N GLU A 70 -2.47 9.96 -7.04
CA GLU A 70 -1.43 10.91 -6.65
C GLU A 70 -1.73 12.25 -7.31
N ILE A 71 -1.79 13.30 -6.50
CA ILE A 71 -2.05 14.67 -6.96
C ILE A 71 -0.84 15.55 -6.73
N ALA A 72 -0.69 16.57 -7.59
CA ALA A 72 0.21 17.68 -7.29
C ALA A 72 -0.22 18.38 -6.00
N ASN A 73 0.72 19.06 -5.35
CA ASN A 73 0.42 19.81 -4.12
C ASN A 73 -0.75 20.81 -4.38
N PRO A 74 -1.92 20.60 -3.75
CA PRO A 74 -3.12 21.39 -4.06
C PRO A 74 -3.10 22.80 -3.44
N PHE A 75 -2.05 23.14 -2.67
CA PHE A 75 -1.90 24.42 -2.00
C PHE A 75 -0.91 25.36 -2.68
N VAL A 76 -0.31 24.95 -3.80
CA VAL A 76 0.51 25.86 -4.61
C VAL A 76 -0.46 26.85 -5.25
N GLN A 77 -0.43 28.11 -4.78
CA GLN A 77 -1.18 29.19 -5.41
C GLN A 77 -0.73 29.28 -6.87
N ALA A 78 -1.66 29.20 -7.82
CA ALA A 78 -1.35 29.51 -9.21
C ALA A 78 -0.83 30.96 -9.25
N GLU A 79 0.41 31.16 -9.67
CA GLU A 79 0.92 32.50 -9.94
C GLU A 79 0.05 33.09 -11.06
N GLU A 80 -0.63 34.22 -10.77
CA GLU A 80 -1.33 35.04 -11.77
C GLU A 80 -0.34 35.75 -12.72
#